data_AF-Q5NYX0-F1
#
_entry.id   AF-Q5NYX0-F1
#
_cell.length_a   1.000
_cell.length_b   1.000
_cell.length_c   1.000
_cell.angle_alpha   90.00
_cell.angle_beta   90.00
_cell.angle_gamma   90.00
#
_symmetry.space_group_name_H-M   'P 1'
#
loop_
_entity.id
_entity.type
_entity.pdbx_description
1 polymer ?
#
loop_
_entity_poly.entity_id
_entity_poly.type
_entity_poly.pdbx_seq_one_letter_code
_entity_poly.pdbx_strand_id
1 'polypeptide(L)'
;MGARERRFAARQAVTMGQIEGRDAAAAVPRAVLDTNVVLSALVFGGGVPGALRRAWQRGDFLPLVSRVTAAELVRVLTYPKFRLGAAEQEELLADYLPFCETATIPDPPPRTPACRDAHDLPFLELAIAGDAAWLVTGDADLHAVAAGFICPIVNAAFFLEHLRRPDA
;
A
#
# COMPACT_ATOMS: atom_id res chain seq x y z
N MET A 1 28.16 11.54 -4.12
CA MET A 1 26.69 11.49 -4.07
C MET A 1 26.13 11.48 -5.50
N GLY A 2 25.52 10.38 -5.91
CA GLY A 2 25.01 10.16 -7.28
C GLY A 2 23.65 10.83 -7.53
N ALA A 3 23.29 11.02 -8.80
CA ALA A 3 21.99 11.61 -9.18
C ALA A 3 20.78 10.80 -8.67
N ARG A 4 20.94 9.49 -8.46
CA ARG A 4 19.92 8.60 -7.87
C ARG A 4 19.68 8.89 -6.38
N GLU A 5 20.74 9.08 -5.60
CA GLU A 5 20.66 9.39 -4.16
C GLU A 5 19.99 10.74 -3.92
N ARG A 6 20.32 11.76 -4.73
CA ARG A 6 19.68 13.08 -4.64
C ARG A 6 18.19 13.06 -4.96
N ARG A 7 17.76 12.25 -5.95
CA ARG A 7 16.33 12.09 -6.28
C ARG A 7 15.56 11.33 -5.21
N PHE A 8 16.18 10.32 -4.60
CA PHE A 8 15.59 9.60 -3.48
C PHE A 8 15.42 10.49 -2.25
N ALA A 9 16.46 11.23 -1.87
CA ALA A 9 16.40 12.18 -0.75
C ALA A 9 15.38 13.31 -0.97
N ALA A 10 15.29 13.85 -2.19
CA ALA A 10 14.29 14.87 -2.53
C ALA A 10 12.85 14.32 -2.45
N ARG A 11 12.62 13.07 -2.87
CA ARG A 11 11.32 12.40 -2.70
C ARG A 11 10.98 12.22 -1.23
N GLN A 12 11.94 11.76 -0.41
CA GLN A 12 11.75 11.61 1.03
C GLN A 12 11.46 12.93 1.74
N ALA A 13 12.09 14.04 1.33
CA ALA A 13 11.81 15.36 1.90
C ALA A 13 10.38 15.83 1.62
N VAL A 14 9.86 15.59 0.40
CA VAL A 14 8.46 15.88 0.05
C VAL A 14 7.51 15.00 0.88
N THR A 15 7.80 13.70 0.97
CA THR A 15 7.06 12.75 1.82
C THR A 15 7.02 13.21 3.28
N MET A 16 8.15 13.68 3.83
CA MET A 16 8.23 14.14 5.22
C MET A 16 7.34 15.36 5.46
N GLY A 17 7.36 16.34 4.55
CA GLY A 17 6.47 17.50 4.62
C GLY A 17 4.98 17.14 4.55
N GLN A 18 4.61 16.07 3.85
CA GLN A 18 3.24 15.54 3.81
C GLN A 18 2.83 14.82 5.11
N ILE A 19 3.79 14.22 5.83
CA ILE A 19 3.56 13.53 7.11
C ILE A 19 3.39 14.55 8.25
N GLU A 20 4.22 15.59 8.29
CA GLU A 20 4.23 16.60 9.36
C GLU A 20 2.97 17.47 9.38
N GLY A 21 2.27 17.62 8.26
CA GLY A 21 1.05 18.44 8.14
C GLY A 21 -0.26 17.75 8.54
N ARG A 22 -0.27 16.44 8.84
CA ARG A 22 -1.48 15.73 9.31
C ARG A 22 -1.55 15.75 10.84
N ASP A 23 -2.16 16.80 11.39
CA ASP A 23 -2.77 16.72 12.73
C ASP A 23 -4.06 15.91 12.61
N ALA A 24 -4.04 14.67 13.10
CA ALA A 24 -5.23 13.84 13.20
C ALA A 24 -5.23 13.12 14.56
N ALA A 25 -6.24 13.41 15.36
CA ALA A 25 -6.54 12.68 16.59
C ALA A 25 -6.63 11.16 16.31
N ALA A 26 -5.85 10.36 17.04
CA ALA A 26 -5.99 8.95 17.43
C ALA A 26 -6.67 7.90 16.49
N ALA A 27 -6.82 8.15 15.20
CA ALA A 27 -7.42 7.18 14.27
C ALA A 27 -6.35 6.25 13.69
N VAL A 28 -6.66 4.95 13.63
CA VAL A 28 -5.79 3.94 12.99
C VAL A 28 -5.55 4.34 11.53
N PRO A 29 -4.30 4.47 11.08
CA PRO A 29 -4.00 4.97 9.74
C PRO A 29 -4.51 4.00 8.67
N ARG A 30 -5.24 4.52 7.68
CA ARG A 30 -5.70 3.75 6.53
C ARG A 30 -4.60 3.72 5.46
N ALA A 31 -4.32 2.56 4.88
CA ALA A 31 -3.26 2.45 3.87
C ALA A 31 -3.70 1.61 2.67
N VAL A 32 -3.36 2.07 1.47
CA VAL A 32 -3.44 1.25 0.26
C VAL A 32 -2.11 0.50 0.10
N LEU A 33 -2.19 -0.82 -0.08
CA LEU A 33 -1.03 -1.65 -0.37
C LEU A 33 -1.09 -2.09 -1.82
N ASP A 34 0.00 -1.90 -2.56
CA ASP A 34 0.20 -2.51 -3.87
C ASP A 34 0.14 -4.05 -3.77
N THR A 35 -0.44 -4.71 -4.79
CA THR A 35 -0.52 -6.17 -4.87
C THR A 35 0.82 -6.86 -4.64
N ASN A 36 1.93 -6.32 -5.18
CA ASN A 36 3.25 -6.93 -4.97
C ASN A 36 3.72 -6.86 -3.51
N VAL A 37 3.34 -5.80 -2.80
CA VAL A 37 3.63 -5.64 -1.37
C VAL A 37 2.82 -6.64 -0.55
N VAL A 38 1.53 -6.77 -0.83
CA VAL A 38 0.65 -7.75 -0.17
C VAL A 38 1.13 -9.17 -0.42
N LEU A 39 1.38 -9.51 -1.69
CA LEU A 39 1.88 -10.82 -2.10
C LEU A 39 3.21 -11.16 -1.43
N SER A 40 4.14 -10.21 -1.38
CA SER A 40 5.43 -10.41 -0.70
C SER A 40 5.24 -10.71 0.79
N ALA A 41 4.34 -10.00 1.47
CA ALA A 41 4.07 -10.18 2.89
C ALA A 41 3.26 -11.46 3.20
N LEU A 42 2.47 -11.94 2.24
CA LEU A 42 1.76 -13.22 2.34
C LEU A 42 2.69 -14.42 2.10
N VAL A 43 3.51 -14.37 1.05
CA VAL A 43 4.38 -15.48 0.63
C VAL A 43 5.68 -15.53 1.44
N PHE A 44 6.21 -14.38 1.88
CA PHE A 44 7.47 -14.29 2.62
C PHE A 44 7.24 -13.81 4.06
N GLY A 45 7.38 -14.72 5.02
CA GLY A 45 7.15 -14.42 6.45
C GLY A 45 8.29 -13.69 7.18
N GLY A 46 9.41 -13.44 6.52
CA GLY A 46 10.62 -12.83 7.11
C GLY A 46 10.77 -11.33 6.85
N GLY A 47 11.62 -10.66 7.63
CA GLY A 47 12.03 -9.27 7.39
C GLY A 47 10.88 -8.26 7.35
N VAL A 48 11.00 -7.28 6.46
CA VAL A 48 10.02 -6.20 6.24
C VAL A 48 8.64 -6.73 5.81
N PRO A 49 8.51 -7.67 4.84
CA PRO A 49 7.20 -8.21 4.47
C PRO A 49 6.49 -8.90 5.63
N GLY A 50 7.20 -9.75 6.38
CA GLY A 50 6.63 -10.39 7.56
C GLY A 50 6.25 -9.41 8.68
N ALA A 51 7.03 -8.34 8.86
CA ALA A 51 6.69 -7.28 9.80
C ALA A 51 5.43 -6.50 9.38
N LEU A 52 5.27 -6.23 8.09
CA LEU A 52 4.09 -5.59 7.52
C LEU A 52 2.85 -6.45 7.73
N ARG A 53 2.96 -7.76 7.46
CA ARG A 53 1.87 -8.71 7.72
C ARG A 53 1.39 -8.67 9.17
N ARG A 54 2.34 -8.76 10.10
CA ARG A 54 2.00 -8.69 11.53
C ARG A 54 1.40 -7.34 11.93
N ALA A 55 1.81 -6.24 11.29
CA ALA A 55 1.29 -4.91 11.62
C ALA A 55 -0.19 -4.76 11.25
N TRP A 56 -0.63 -5.21 10.07
CA TRP A 56 -2.07 -5.18 9.74
C TRP A 56 -2.86 -6.17 10.58
N GLN A 57 -2.30 -7.35 10.90
CA GLN A 57 -2.98 -8.36 11.72
C GLN A 57 -3.19 -7.90 13.18
N ARG A 58 -2.32 -7.02 13.68
CA ARG A 58 -2.49 -6.36 14.99
C ARG A 58 -3.43 -5.15 14.95
N GLY A 59 -3.82 -4.68 13.77
CA GLY A 59 -4.58 -3.45 13.62
C GLY A 59 -3.74 -2.18 13.82
N ASP A 60 -2.41 -2.24 13.67
CA ASP A 60 -1.54 -1.06 13.75
C ASP A 60 -1.86 -0.06 12.61
N PHE A 61 -2.43 -0.55 11.52
CA PHE A 61 -2.99 0.21 10.40
C PHE A 61 -4.11 -0.60 9.75
N LEU A 62 -4.93 0.05 8.93
CA LEU A 62 -6.06 -0.56 8.23
C LEU A 62 -5.80 -0.60 6.71
N PRO A 63 -5.49 -1.78 6.14
CA PRO A 63 -5.40 -1.94 4.69
C PRO A 63 -6.74 -1.64 4.02
N LEU A 64 -6.69 -0.89 2.91
CA LEU A 64 -7.84 -0.65 2.06
C LEU A 64 -7.83 -1.58 0.85
N VAL A 65 -9.00 -2.11 0.52
CA VAL A 65 -9.22 -2.90 -0.70
C VAL A 65 -10.45 -2.39 -1.46
N SER A 66 -10.39 -2.49 -2.78
CA SER A 66 -11.56 -2.35 -3.66
C SER A 66 -11.84 -3.68 -4.34
N ARG A 67 -12.97 -3.77 -5.05
CA ARG A 67 -13.27 -4.94 -5.90
C ARG A 67 -12.13 -5.21 -6.89
N VAL A 68 -11.54 -4.17 -7.45
CA VAL A 68 -10.49 -4.28 -8.48
C VAL A 68 -9.18 -4.77 -7.86
N THR A 69 -8.74 -4.19 -6.75
CA THR A 69 -7.46 -4.58 -6.12
C THR A 69 -7.54 -5.97 -5.47
N ALA A 70 -8.68 -6.33 -4.89
CA ALA A 70 -8.92 -7.69 -4.38
C ALA A 70 -8.94 -8.73 -5.52
N ALA A 71 -9.61 -8.45 -6.63
CA ALA A 71 -9.61 -9.34 -7.79
C ALA A 71 -8.21 -9.52 -8.38
N GLU A 72 -7.41 -8.46 -8.40
CA GLU A 72 -6.01 -8.53 -8.84
C GLU A 72 -5.16 -9.44 -7.95
N LEU A 73 -5.29 -9.33 -6.62
CA LEU A 73 -4.60 -10.21 -5.69
C LEU A 73 -4.98 -11.69 -5.90
N VAL A 74 -6.28 -11.98 -5.98
CA VAL A 74 -6.78 -13.34 -6.25
C VAL A 74 -6.18 -13.89 -7.54
N ARG A 75 -6.19 -13.09 -8.62
CA ARG A 75 -5.63 -13.46 -9.91
C ARG A 75 -4.13 -13.73 -9.83
N VAL A 76 -3.35 -12.87 -9.17
CA VAL A 76 -1.89 -13.03 -9.05
C VAL A 76 -1.52 -14.27 -8.25
N LEU A 77 -2.26 -14.62 -7.21
CA LEU A 77 -2.02 -15.85 -6.42
C LEU A 77 -2.18 -17.13 -7.25
N THR A 78 -2.96 -17.11 -8.34
CA THR A 78 -3.09 -18.26 -9.26
C THR A 78 -1.86 -18.46 -10.16
N TYR A 79 -0.92 -17.52 -10.20
CA TYR A 79 0.19 -17.61 -11.14
C TYR A 79 1.13 -18.79 -10.83
N PRO A 80 1.45 -19.64 -11.84
CA PRO A 80 2.25 -20.86 -11.63
C PRO A 80 3.62 -20.65 -10.99
N LYS A 81 4.21 -19.45 -11.15
CA LYS A 81 5.52 -19.10 -10.58
C LYS A 81 5.55 -19.16 -9.06
N PHE A 82 4.40 -19.02 -8.38
CA PHE A 82 4.30 -19.12 -6.92
C PHE A 82 4.11 -20.56 -6.43
N ARG A 83 3.74 -21.49 -7.32
CA ARG A 83 3.55 -22.92 -7.02
C ARG A 83 2.55 -23.16 -5.87
N LEU A 84 1.52 -22.33 -5.75
CA LEU A 84 0.49 -22.41 -4.72
C LEU A 84 -0.69 -23.27 -5.21
N GLY A 85 -1.08 -24.27 -4.43
CA GLY A 85 -2.34 -24.98 -4.58
C GLY A 85 -3.54 -24.14 -4.13
N ALA A 86 -4.76 -24.59 -4.46
CA ALA A 86 -5.98 -23.85 -4.13
C ALA A 86 -6.13 -23.59 -2.61
N ALA A 87 -5.85 -24.60 -1.78
CA ALA A 87 -5.91 -24.45 -0.32
C ALA A 87 -4.90 -23.41 0.20
N GLU A 88 -3.67 -23.40 -0.32
CA GLU A 88 -2.66 -22.40 0.05
C GLU A 88 -3.07 -20.99 -0.38
N GLN A 89 -3.69 -20.84 -1.56
CA GLN A 89 -4.22 -19.55 -2.00
C GLN A 89 -5.33 -19.04 -1.07
N GLU A 90 -6.25 -19.92 -0.65
CA GLU A 90 -7.31 -19.61 0.30
C GLU A 90 -6.76 -19.21 1.68
N GLU A 91 -5.77 -19.94 2.19
CA GLU A 91 -5.08 -19.61 3.45
C GLU A 91 -4.43 -18.23 3.39
N LEU A 92 -3.70 -17.93 2.30
CA LEU A 92 -3.07 -16.61 2.13
C LEU A 92 -4.10 -15.48 2.01
N LEU A 93 -5.25 -15.73 1.37
CA LEU A 93 -6.33 -14.74 1.32
C LEU A 93 -6.97 -14.52 2.71
N ALA A 94 -7.13 -15.58 3.50
CA ALA A 94 -7.62 -15.50 4.88
C ALA A 94 -6.67 -14.73 5.81
N ASP A 95 -5.38 -14.68 5.47
CA ASP A 95 -4.37 -13.90 6.19
C ASP A 95 -4.37 -12.39 5.90
N TYR A 96 -5.17 -11.96 4.91
CA TYR A 96 -5.22 -10.56 4.47
C TYR A 96 -6.63 -9.98 4.44
N LEU A 97 -7.56 -10.59 3.69
CA LEU A 97 -8.88 -10.00 3.43
C LEU A 97 -9.70 -9.69 4.70
N PRO A 98 -9.70 -10.54 5.75
CA PRO A 98 -10.42 -10.23 7.00
C PRO A 98 -9.89 -9.00 7.75
N PHE A 99 -8.66 -8.58 7.46
CA PHE A 99 -8.03 -7.41 8.09
C PHE A 99 -8.19 -6.13 7.26
N CYS A 100 -8.83 -6.21 6.09
CA CYS A 100 -8.98 -5.08 5.18
C CYS A 100 -10.34 -4.39 5.37
N GLU A 101 -10.35 -3.07 5.17
CA GLU A 101 -11.57 -2.32 4.97
C GLU A 101 -11.87 -2.15 3.47
N THR A 102 -13.11 -2.41 3.09
CA THR A 102 -13.55 -2.24 1.69
C THR A 102 -13.93 -0.78 1.43
N ALA A 103 -13.31 -0.18 0.42
CA ALA A 103 -13.73 1.11 -0.13
C ALA A 103 -14.19 0.96 -1.58
N THR A 104 -15.26 1.67 -1.93
CA THR A 104 -15.82 1.66 -3.29
C THR A 104 -15.20 2.78 -4.10
N ILE A 105 -14.56 2.43 -5.23
CA ILE A 105 -14.14 3.42 -6.23
C ILE A 105 -15.40 3.84 -7.00
N PRO A 106 -15.76 5.14 -7.02
CA PRO A 106 -16.95 5.63 -7.72
C PRO A 106 -16.82 5.50 -9.24
N ASP A 107 -17.97 5.61 -9.93
CA ASP A 107 -18.03 5.73 -11.40
C ASP A 107 -18.65 7.10 -11.76
N PRO A 108 -17.92 8.03 -12.40
CA PRO A 108 -16.54 7.88 -12.87
C PRO A 108 -15.50 7.86 -11.73
N PRO A 109 -14.32 7.24 -11.93
CA PRO A 109 -13.28 7.17 -10.92
C PRO A 109 -12.71 8.57 -10.56
N PRO A 110 -12.15 8.73 -9.35
CA PRO A 110 -11.51 9.97 -8.94
C PRO A 110 -10.37 10.35 -9.90
N ARG A 111 -10.15 11.66 -10.08
CA ARG A 111 -9.03 12.12 -10.91
C ARG A 111 -7.71 11.84 -10.20
N THR A 112 -6.83 11.09 -10.85
CA THR A 112 -5.47 10.81 -10.37
C THR A 112 -4.43 11.61 -11.17
N PRO A 113 -3.22 11.78 -10.65
CA PRO A 113 -2.07 12.14 -11.48
C PRO A 113 -1.92 11.16 -12.64
N ALA A 114 -1.33 11.63 -13.75
CA ALA A 114 -1.00 10.76 -14.87
C ALA A 114 0.05 9.73 -14.44
N CYS A 115 -0.39 8.48 -14.29
CA CYS A 115 0.51 7.34 -14.12
C CYS A 115 0.80 6.70 -15.47
N ARG A 116 2.03 6.23 -15.67
CA ARG A 116 2.43 5.57 -16.92
C ARG A 116 1.79 4.19 -17.05
N ASP A 117 1.69 3.46 -15.95
CA ASP A 117 1.06 2.15 -15.91
C ASP A 117 -0.44 2.30 -15.60
N ALA A 118 -1.29 1.76 -16.47
CA ALA A 118 -2.73 1.73 -16.25
C ALA A 118 -3.13 0.81 -15.09
N HIS A 119 -2.30 -0.19 -14.76
CA HIS A 119 -2.52 -1.11 -13.64
C HIS A 119 -2.29 -0.46 -12.28
N ASP A 120 -1.61 0.68 -12.24
CA ASP A 120 -1.36 1.47 -11.02
C ASP A 120 -2.51 2.41 -10.67
N LEU A 121 -3.32 2.80 -11.66
CA LEU A 121 -4.42 3.75 -11.49
C LEU A 121 -5.41 3.31 -10.39
N PRO A 122 -5.86 2.04 -10.32
CA PRO A 122 -6.80 1.61 -9.28
C PRO A 122 -6.28 1.82 -7.85
N PHE A 123 -4.97 1.80 -7.61
CA PHE A 123 -4.41 2.04 -6.27
C PHE A 123 -4.45 3.53 -5.91
N LEU A 124 -4.18 4.41 -6.88
CA LEU A 124 -4.32 5.86 -6.71
C LEU A 124 -5.80 6.24 -6.51
N GLU A 125 -6.69 5.68 -7.32
CA GLU A 125 -8.14 5.88 -7.20
C GLU A 125 -8.67 5.39 -5.85
N LEU A 126 -8.23 4.22 -5.40
CA LEU A 126 -8.58 3.67 -4.08
C LEU A 126 -8.06 4.53 -2.93
N ALA A 127 -6.84 5.04 -3.04
CA ALA A 127 -6.28 5.91 -2.02
C ALA A 127 -7.10 7.20 -1.87
N ILE A 128 -7.60 7.76 -2.97
CA ILE A 128 -8.51 8.92 -2.95
C ILE A 128 -9.89 8.54 -2.41
N ALA A 129 -10.52 7.50 -2.97
CA ALA A 129 -11.87 7.09 -2.60
C ALA A 129 -11.97 6.64 -1.14
N GLY A 130 -10.90 6.04 -0.61
CA GLY A 130 -10.83 5.54 0.75
C GLY A 130 -10.08 6.43 1.73
N ASP A 131 -9.81 7.71 1.40
CA ASP A 131 -9.08 8.66 2.26
C ASP A 131 -7.84 8.05 2.94
N ALA A 132 -6.99 7.41 2.12
CA ALA A 132 -5.82 6.71 2.61
C ALA A 132 -4.82 7.71 3.20
N ALA A 133 -4.29 7.38 4.38
CA ALA A 133 -3.16 8.09 4.96
C ALA A 133 -1.84 7.74 4.27
N TRP A 134 -1.75 6.58 3.61
CA TRP A 134 -0.54 6.08 2.96
C TRP A 134 -0.86 5.24 1.72
N LEU A 135 0.05 5.28 0.75
CA LEU A 135 0.13 4.29 -0.32
C LEU A 135 1.50 3.59 -0.24
N VAL A 136 1.49 2.28 -0.05
CA VAL A 136 2.71 1.49 0.13
C VAL A 136 2.97 0.66 -1.12
N THR A 137 4.10 0.91 -1.78
CA THR A 137 4.49 0.26 -3.03
C THR A 137 6.00 0.11 -3.16
N GLY A 138 6.41 -0.95 -3.84
CA GLY A 138 7.78 -1.14 -4.32
C GLY A 138 8.01 -0.59 -5.74
N ASP A 139 6.96 -0.17 -6.44
CA ASP A 139 7.00 0.23 -7.85
C ASP A 139 7.52 1.66 -8.04
N ALA A 140 8.58 1.79 -8.85
CA ALA A 140 9.21 3.06 -9.15
C ALA A 140 8.31 4.03 -9.93
N ASP A 141 7.31 3.53 -10.66
CA ASP A 141 6.36 4.32 -11.44
C ASP A 141 5.36 5.03 -10.54
N LEU A 142 4.79 4.34 -9.53
CA LEU A 142 3.99 4.98 -8.49
C LEU A 142 4.81 6.02 -7.69
N HIS A 143 6.09 5.73 -7.41
CA HIS A 143 6.98 6.72 -6.79
C HIS A 143 7.22 7.96 -7.68
N ALA A 144 6.95 7.91 -8.98
CA ALA A 144 7.10 9.05 -9.88
C ALA A 144 6.01 10.11 -9.72
N VAL A 145 4.82 9.72 -9.23
CA VAL A 145 3.67 10.62 -9.03
C VAL A 145 3.50 11.11 -7.59
N ALA A 146 4.43 10.77 -6.70
CA ALA A 146 4.36 11.11 -5.28
C ALA A 146 4.26 12.63 -5.00
N ALA A 147 4.98 13.44 -5.78
CA ALA A 147 4.97 14.90 -5.65
C ALA A 147 3.65 15.47 -6.21
N GLY A 148 2.62 15.55 -5.37
CA GLY A 148 1.30 16.06 -5.73
C GLY A 148 0.15 15.08 -5.49
N PHE A 149 0.43 13.89 -4.96
CA PHE A 149 -0.60 12.96 -4.54
C PHE A 149 -1.13 13.29 -3.13
N ILE A 150 -2.38 12.90 -2.84
CA ILE A 150 -3.08 13.29 -1.61
C ILE A 150 -2.46 12.69 -0.33
N CYS A 151 -1.65 11.65 -0.46
CA CYS A 151 -0.97 11.00 0.64
C CYS A 151 0.45 10.58 0.24
N PRO A 152 1.33 10.32 1.22
CA PRO A 152 2.67 9.80 0.96
C PRO A 152 2.64 8.45 0.21
N ILE A 153 3.41 8.38 -0.88
CA ILE A 153 3.71 7.12 -1.59
C ILE A 153 5.09 6.64 -1.13
N VAL A 154 5.14 5.51 -0.44
CA VAL A 154 6.33 5.04 0.30
C VAL A 154 6.59 3.56 0.07
N ASN A 155 7.80 3.09 0.38
CA ASN A 155 8.07 1.65 0.44
C ASN A 155 7.69 1.08 1.82
N ALA A 156 7.59 -0.25 1.92
CA ALA A 156 7.17 -0.93 3.13
C ALA A 156 8.09 -0.70 4.34
N ALA A 157 9.40 -0.56 4.13
CA ALA A 157 10.34 -0.32 5.22
C ALA A 157 10.13 1.06 5.85
N PHE A 158 10.09 2.10 5.01
CA PHE A 158 9.82 3.46 5.43
C PHE A 158 8.45 3.60 6.09
N PHE A 159 7.43 2.97 5.51
CA PHE A 159 6.08 2.93 6.08
C PHE A 159 6.08 2.39 7.51
N LEU A 160 6.72 1.24 7.74
CA LEU A 160 6.79 0.63 9.07
C LEU A 160 7.55 1.47 10.09
N GLU A 161 8.64 2.14 9.67
CA GLU A 161 9.41 3.04 10.55
C GLU A 161 8.60 4.28 10.99
N HIS A 162 7.67 4.73 10.14
CA HIS A 162 6.88 5.95 10.36
C HIS A 162 5.43 5.67 10.71
N LEU A 163 5.08 4.40 10.94
CA LEU A 163 3.78 4.02 11.45
C LEU A 163 3.69 4.51 12.90
N ARG A 164 3.07 5.69 13.09
CA ARG A 164 2.79 6.22 14.42
C ARG A 164 1.91 5.18 15.12
N ARG A 165 2.45 4.60 16.20
CA ARG A 165 1.65 3.77 17.09
C ARG A 165 0.58 4.66 17.72
N PRO A 166 -0.72 4.34 17.56
CA PRO A 166 -1.69 4.88 18.49
C PRO A 166 -1.34 4.26 19.85
N ASP A 167 -0.76 5.09 20.71
CA ASP A 167 -0.38 4.82 22.10
C ASP A 167 0.81 3.85 22.32
N ALA A 168 1.93 4.42 22.78
CA ALA A 168 2.95 3.74 23.57
C ALA A 168 2.84 4.26 25.02
#